data_AF-A0A7F8REA2-F1
#
_entry.id   AF-A0A7F8REA2-F1
#
_cell.length_a   1.000
_cell.length_b   1.000
_cell.length_c   1.000
_cell.angle_alpha   90.00
_cell.angle_beta   90.00
_cell.angle_gamma   90.00
#
_symmetry.space_group_name_H-M   'P 1'
#
loop_
_entity.id
_entity.type
_entity.pdbx_description
1 polymer ?
#
loop_
_entity_poly.entity_id
_entity_poly.type
_entity_poly.pdbx_seq_one_letter_code
_entity_poly.pdbx_strand_id
1 'polypeptide(L)'
;MVQLGLNEMCYLLDIRLQIPVQNLEKQVNSRPRTQLQPPFSPFTPLLTVSKLLFLDALALQIFKDEEAELGFKPRHQVLFTLANAVSFVTAVIQCEPLETPDLGSMDCSHPLGNFSFISTCTFNCSEGTDLIGIEETTCGPFGNWSSQEPTCEMIQCEPLEAPDLGTMDCSHPLGNFSFTSMCTFNCSEETELIGERKTICGSSGIWSSPSPKCQKVDRSFSMIKKGDYNPVFIPVAVMVTAFAGLAFIIWLARRLKKGKESQESTNDPY
;
A
#
# COMPACT_ATOMS: atom_id res chain seq x y z
N MET A 1 37.24 51.47 -32.42
CA MET A 1 37.23 51.78 -33.87
C MET A 1 37.70 50.51 -34.57
N VAL A 2 36.95 49.77 -35.38
CA VAL A 2 35.65 49.94 -36.04
C VAL A 2 35.08 48.52 -36.22
N GLN A 3 33.75 48.38 -36.09
CA GLN A 3 32.92 47.20 -36.42
C GLN A 3 33.34 46.52 -37.73
N LEU A 4 33.30 45.18 -37.80
CA LEU A 4 32.94 44.43 -39.03
C LEU A 4 32.57 42.97 -38.67
N GLY A 5 31.28 42.63 -38.81
CA GLY A 5 30.85 41.33 -39.35
C GLY A 5 30.56 40.16 -38.39
N LEU A 6 29.51 40.26 -37.56
CA LEU A 6 28.84 39.10 -36.93
C LEU A 6 27.86 38.37 -37.89
N ASN A 7 27.96 38.60 -39.21
CA ASN A 7 26.99 38.10 -40.21
C ASN A 7 27.57 37.17 -41.29
N GLU A 8 28.84 36.75 -41.21
CA GLU A 8 29.47 35.91 -42.26
C GLU A 8 29.71 34.43 -41.88
N MET A 9 29.19 33.96 -40.73
CA MET A 9 29.26 32.54 -40.33
C MET A 9 27.91 31.81 -40.38
N CYS A 10 26.84 32.47 -40.86
CA CYS A 10 25.59 31.79 -41.25
C CYS A 10 25.54 31.43 -42.75
N TYR A 11 26.49 31.90 -43.57
CA TYR A 11 26.52 31.65 -45.01
C TYR A 11 27.36 30.42 -45.43
N LEU A 12 27.88 29.64 -44.48
CA LEU A 12 28.66 28.42 -44.76
C LEU A 12 27.97 27.12 -44.30
N LEU A 13 26.64 27.16 -44.09
CA LEU A 13 25.81 25.97 -43.93
C LEU A 13 24.73 25.84 -45.01
N ASP A 14 25.00 26.34 -46.22
CA ASP A 14 24.16 26.11 -47.40
C ASP A 14 25.03 25.85 -48.65
N ILE A 15 25.78 24.74 -48.62
CA ILE A 15 26.40 24.17 -49.83
C ILE A 15 25.92 22.71 -49.99
N ARG A 16 24.82 22.60 -50.75
CA ARG A 16 24.41 21.48 -51.60
C ARG A 16 24.52 20.05 -51.05
N LEU A 17 23.44 19.57 -50.44
CA LEU A 17 22.98 18.19 -50.64
C LEU A 17 22.05 18.15 -51.87
N GLN A 18 22.63 18.05 -53.07
CA GLN A 18 21.91 17.61 -54.26
C GLN A 18 22.12 16.10 -54.37
N ILE A 19 21.20 15.30 -53.82
CA ILE A 19 21.09 13.87 -54.13
C ILE A 19 19.90 13.70 -55.08
N PRO A 20 20.08 13.03 -56.24
CA PRO A 20 19.05 12.93 -57.26
C PRO A 20 17.87 12.06 -56.80
N VAL A 21 16.66 12.63 -56.90
CA VAL A 21 15.39 11.90 -56.83
C VAL A 21 15.16 11.23 -58.18
N GLN A 22 15.41 9.92 -58.27
CA GLN A 22 14.85 9.07 -59.30
C GLN A 22 14.49 7.68 -58.74
N ASN A 23 13.18 7.51 -58.59
CA ASN A 23 12.41 6.34 -58.98
C ASN A 23 12.42 5.09 -58.06
N LEU A 24 11.42 5.04 -57.18
CA LEU A 24 10.80 3.80 -56.70
C LEU A 24 9.29 4.02 -56.45
N GLU A 25 8.61 4.64 -57.42
CA GLU A 25 7.16 4.49 -57.58
C GLU A 25 6.90 3.34 -58.55
N LYS A 26 6.80 2.12 -58.02
CA LYS A 26 5.98 1.03 -58.56
C LYS A 26 6.03 -0.12 -57.58
N GLN A 27 5.13 -0.10 -56.60
CA GLN A 27 4.28 -1.23 -56.20
C GLN A 27 3.45 -0.81 -54.95
N VAL A 28 2.63 0.25 -55.10
CA VAL A 28 1.43 0.43 -54.27
C VAL A 28 0.25 0.00 -55.13
N ASN A 29 0.03 -1.32 -55.25
CA ASN A 29 -1.32 -1.86 -55.37
C ASN A 29 -1.35 -3.38 -55.15
N SER A 30 -1.59 -3.80 -53.90
CA SER A 30 -2.47 -4.94 -53.59
C SER A 30 -2.55 -5.13 -52.06
N ARG A 31 -3.68 -4.71 -51.49
CA ARG A 31 -4.21 -5.25 -50.22
C ARG A 31 -4.57 -6.74 -50.43
N PRO A 32 -4.54 -7.62 -49.40
CA PRO A 32 -5.42 -7.48 -48.22
C PRO A 32 -4.80 -7.77 -46.84
N ARG A 33 -5.54 -7.28 -45.82
CA ARG A 33 -5.44 -7.59 -44.39
C ARG A 33 -5.18 -9.07 -44.13
N THR A 34 -4.36 -9.41 -43.13
CA THR A 34 -4.78 -10.21 -41.96
C THR A 34 -3.81 -9.97 -40.80
N GLN A 35 -4.40 -9.92 -39.61
CA GLN A 35 -3.88 -9.79 -38.24
C GLN A 35 -2.52 -10.47 -37.96
N LEU A 36 -1.60 -9.75 -37.28
CA LEU A 36 -0.87 -10.25 -36.10
C LEU A 36 -0.10 -9.10 -35.42
N GLN A 37 -0.18 -9.03 -34.08
CA GLN A 37 0.72 -8.24 -33.23
C GLN A 37 2.19 -8.52 -33.54
N PRO A 38 3.07 -7.51 -33.40
CA PRO A 38 4.47 -7.75 -33.07
C PRO A 38 4.79 -7.32 -31.63
N PRO A 39 5.75 -7.99 -30.97
CA PRO A 39 6.28 -7.59 -29.67
C PRO A 39 7.10 -6.30 -29.83
N PHE A 40 6.85 -5.32 -28.97
CA PHE A 40 7.71 -4.14 -28.88
C PHE A 40 9.02 -4.55 -28.18
N SER A 41 10.09 -4.68 -28.94
CA SER A 41 11.46 -4.60 -28.45
C SER A 41 12.01 -3.20 -28.73
N PRO A 42 12.49 -2.44 -27.72
CA PRO A 42 13.27 -1.24 -27.95
C PRO A 42 14.76 -1.60 -27.83
N PHE A 43 15.30 -2.29 -28.82
CA PHE A 43 16.75 -2.37 -29.00
C PHE A 43 17.11 -1.59 -30.26
N THR A 44 17.53 -0.33 -30.09
CA THR A 44 18.68 0.29 -30.80
C THR A 44 18.78 1.78 -30.47
N PRO A 45 19.69 2.14 -29.54
CA PRO A 45 20.50 3.33 -29.73
C PRO A 45 22.00 3.05 -29.48
N LEU A 46 22.46 1.80 -29.62
CA LEU A 46 23.87 1.44 -29.46
C LEU A 46 24.72 1.62 -30.73
N LEU A 47 24.11 1.85 -31.90
CA LEU A 47 24.82 1.94 -33.18
C LEU A 47 25.26 3.35 -33.58
N THR A 48 24.79 4.39 -32.89
CA THR A 48 25.17 5.78 -33.11
C THR A 48 26.39 6.21 -32.30
N VAL A 49 26.60 5.65 -31.10
CA VAL A 49 27.75 6.00 -30.24
C VAL A 49 29.05 5.34 -30.74
N SER A 50 29.01 4.08 -31.19
CA SER A 50 30.21 3.43 -31.75
C SER A 50 30.71 4.11 -33.03
N LYS A 51 29.84 4.63 -33.89
CA LYS A 51 30.29 5.35 -35.10
C LYS A 51 30.95 6.69 -34.79
N LEU A 52 30.55 7.36 -33.71
CA LEU A 52 31.19 8.60 -33.24
C LEU A 52 32.60 8.32 -32.69
N LEU A 53 32.76 7.27 -31.87
CA LEU A 53 34.08 6.87 -31.35
C LEU A 53 35.06 6.40 -32.44
N PHE A 54 34.56 5.80 -33.53
CA PHE A 54 35.38 5.41 -34.67
C PHE A 54 35.82 6.60 -35.56
N LEU A 55 35.05 7.70 -35.58
CA LEU A 55 35.45 8.93 -36.27
C LEU A 55 36.53 9.69 -35.48
N ASP A 56 36.49 9.64 -34.14
CA ASP A 56 37.50 10.25 -33.27
C ASP A 56 38.87 9.55 -33.37
N ALA A 57 38.90 8.22 -33.51
CA ALA A 57 40.13 7.45 -33.66
C ALA A 57 40.81 7.68 -35.02
N LEU A 58 40.04 7.90 -36.10
CA LEU A 58 40.59 8.22 -37.42
C LEU A 58 41.16 9.65 -37.47
N ALA A 59 40.50 10.61 -36.82
CA ALA A 59 40.96 12.00 -36.75
C ALA A 59 42.28 12.15 -35.98
N LEU A 60 42.48 11.36 -34.92
CA LEU A 60 43.74 11.29 -34.16
C LEU A 60 44.89 10.62 -34.93
N GLN A 61 44.60 9.73 -35.87
CA GLN A 61 45.62 9.06 -36.66
C GLN A 61 46.14 9.94 -37.81
N ILE A 62 45.28 10.75 -38.44
CA ILE A 62 45.65 11.71 -39.49
C ILE A 62 46.60 12.79 -38.95
N PHE A 63 46.40 13.23 -37.69
CA PHE A 63 47.26 14.23 -37.06
C PHE A 63 48.69 13.75 -36.72
N LYS A 64 48.91 12.43 -36.66
CA LYS A 64 50.23 11.86 -36.31
C LYS A 64 51.16 11.69 -37.52
N ASP A 65 50.61 11.56 -38.73
CA ASP A 65 51.42 11.39 -39.95
C ASP A 65 51.86 12.73 -40.57
N GLU A 66 51.27 13.86 -40.18
CA GLU A 66 51.68 15.21 -40.64
C GLU A 66 52.80 15.85 -39.79
N GLU A 67 53.27 15.20 -38.71
CA GLU A 67 54.43 15.68 -37.93
C GLU A 67 55.79 15.31 -38.54
N ALA A 68 55.85 14.44 -39.57
CA ALA A 68 57.12 13.92 -40.07
C ALA A 68 57.76 14.70 -41.24
N GLU A 69 57.05 15.62 -41.91
CA GLU A 69 57.57 16.27 -43.15
C GLU A 69 57.66 17.81 -43.12
N LEU A 70 57.13 18.48 -42.10
CA LEU A 70 57.18 19.95 -42.03
C LEU A 70 57.53 20.37 -40.61
N GLY A 71 58.84 20.51 -40.33
CA GLY A 71 59.39 20.91 -39.03
C GLY A 71 58.88 22.27 -38.53
N PHE A 72 57.64 22.30 -38.03
CA PHE A 72 56.97 23.48 -37.54
C PHE A 72 56.86 23.41 -36.02
N LYS A 73 57.73 24.14 -35.33
CA LYS A 73 57.68 24.31 -33.88
C LYS A 73 56.39 25.06 -33.50
N PRO A 74 55.45 24.49 -32.74
CA PRO A 74 54.19 25.16 -32.48
C PRO A 74 54.43 26.35 -31.55
N ARG A 75 54.05 27.55 -32.02
CA ARG A 75 53.78 28.70 -31.13
C ARG A 75 52.58 28.32 -30.25
N HIS A 76 52.68 28.60 -28.96
CA HIS A 76 51.75 28.37 -27.84
C HIS A 76 50.24 28.68 -28.05
N GLN A 77 49.80 29.06 -29.25
CA GLN A 77 48.47 29.55 -29.55
C GLN A 77 47.55 28.50 -30.21
N VAL A 78 48.10 27.39 -30.74
CA VAL A 78 47.30 26.35 -31.44
C VAL A 78 46.76 25.26 -30.50
N LEU A 79 47.40 25.03 -29.34
CA LEU A 79 46.88 24.10 -28.32
C LEU A 79 45.58 24.59 -27.67
N PHE A 80 45.35 25.91 -27.62
CA PHE A 80 44.18 26.49 -26.94
C PHE A 80 42.89 26.38 -27.77
N THR A 81 42.95 26.29 -29.10
CA THR A 81 41.74 26.24 -29.94
C THR A 81 41.11 24.85 -29.99
N LEU A 82 41.88 23.77 -29.88
CA LEU A 82 41.35 22.40 -29.80
C LEU A 82 40.81 22.07 -28.41
N ALA A 83 41.48 22.54 -27.34
CA ALA A 83 40.99 22.37 -25.97
C ALA A 83 39.63 23.05 -25.75
N ASN A 84 39.42 24.22 -26.36
CA ASN A 84 38.14 24.92 -26.29
C ASN A 84 37.07 24.27 -27.18
N ALA A 85 37.40 23.69 -28.35
CA ALA A 85 36.43 22.98 -29.20
C ALA A 85 35.96 21.64 -28.61
N VAL A 86 36.85 20.91 -27.92
CA VAL A 86 36.52 19.67 -27.19
C VAL A 86 35.63 19.94 -25.97
N SER A 87 35.66 21.15 -25.42
CA SER A 87 34.83 21.52 -24.26
C SER A 87 33.36 21.79 -24.60
N PHE A 88 32.97 21.87 -25.88
CA PHE A 88 31.59 22.17 -26.30
C PHE A 88 30.72 20.93 -26.61
N VAL A 89 31.27 19.71 -26.60
CA VAL A 89 30.56 18.52 -27.15
C VAL A 89 30.16 17.46 -26.10
N THR A 90 30.46 17.64 -24.81
CA THR A 90 30.16 16.62 -23.77
C THR A 90 29.30 17.14 -22.61
N ALA A 91 28.36 18.05 -22.86
CA ALA A 91 27.38 18.41 -21.83
C ALA A 91 26.38 17.26 -21.64
N VAL A 92 26.51 16.51 -20.55
CA VAL A 92 25.54 15.49 -20.15
C VAL A 92 24.27 16.22 -19.71
N ILE A 93 23.14 15.83 -20.31
CA ILE A 93 21.82 16.36 -19.91
C ILE A 93 21.58 16.01 -18.45
N GLN A 94 21.29 17.02 -17.64
CA GLN A 94 21.04 16.89 -16.21
C GLN A 94 19.62 17.37 -15.91
N CYS A 95 18.92 16.62 -15.07
CA CYS A 95 17.62 17.00 -14.53
C CYS A 95 17.80 17.79 -13.23
N GLU A 96 16.75 18.49 -12.83
CA GLU A 96 16.70 19.16 -11.53
C GLU A 96 16.95 18.15 -10.40
N PRO A 97 17.84 18.45 -9.44
CA PRO A 97 18.07 17.57 -8.29
C PRO A 97 16.76 17.33 -7.52
N LEU A 98 16.46 16.08 -7.21
CA LEU A 98 15.31 15.72 -6.39
C LEU A 98 15.72 15.63 -4.93
N GLU A 99 14.79 15.97 -4.03
CA GLU A 99 14.96 15.83 -2.59
C GLU A 99 14.20 14.61 -2.08
N THR A 100 14.60 14.10 -0.91
CA THR A 100 13.88 12.99 -0.29
C THR A 100 12.54 13.49 0.26
N PRO A 101 11.41 12.83 -0.03
CA PRO A 101 10.11 13.26 0.47
C PRO A 101 10.05 13.18 1.99
N ASP A 102 9.35 14.13 2.60
CA ASP A 102 9.04 14.10 4.03
C ASP A 102 8.29 12.81 4.37
N LEU A 103 8.65 12.15 5.48
CA LEU A 103 8.08 10.85 5.90
C LEU A 103 8.27 9.72 4.88
N GLY A 104 9.29 9.81 4.03
CA GLY A 104 9.60 8.79 3.03
C GLY A 104 11.10 8.56 2.84
N SER A 105 11.40 7.84 1.78
CA SER A 105 12.75 7.50 1.32
C SER A 105 12.77 7.48 -0.20
N MET A 106 13.93 7.77 -0.78
CA MET A 106 14.17 7.75 -2.21
C MET A 106 15.39 6.89 -2.49
N ASP A 107 15.30 6.04 -3.49
CA ASP A 107 16.42 5.26 -4.03
C ASP A 107 16.65 5.64 -5.49
N CYS A 108 17.88 6.02 -5.85
CA CYS A 108 18.21 6.51 -7.18
C CYS A 108 19.40 5.76 -7.79
N SER A 109 19.28 5.45 -9.08
CA SER A 109 20.36 4.94 -9.92
C SER A 109 20.80 6.03 -10.90
N HIS A 110 22.11 6.27 -10.97
CA HIS A 110 22.73 7.36 -11.72
C HIS A 110 23.82 6.86 -12.69
N PRO A 111 23.46 6.26 -13.84
CA PRO A 111 24.42 5.59 -14.72
C PRO A 111 25.45 6.53 -15.37
N LEU A 112 25.07 7.79 -15.64
CA LEU A 112 25.90 8.77 -16.33
C LEU A 112 26.30 9.95 -15.44
N GLY A 113 26.02 9.89 -14.13
CA GLY A 113 26.24 10.95 -13.15
C GLY A 113 24.97 11.35 -12.39
N ASN A 114 25.12 12.14 -11.32
CA ASN A 114 24.01 12.51 -10.44
C ASN A 114 22.90 13.23 -11.21
N PHE A 115 21.69 12.67 -11.15
CA PHE A 115 20.51 13.19 -11.82
C PHE A 115 20.71 13.43 -13.33
N SER A 116 21.55 12.64 -13.99
CA SER A 116 21.78 12.71 -15.44
C SER A 116 20.68 12.01 -16.24
N PHE A 117 20.67 12.20 -17.56
CA PHE A 117 19.87 11.40 -18.49
C PHE A 117 19.91 9.89 -18.16
N ILE A 118 18.74 9.23 -18.20
CA ILE A 118 18.54 7.81 -17.83
C ILE A 118 18.66 7.56 -16.31
N SER A 119 18.89 8.56 -15.47
CA SER A 119 18.73 8.38 -14.02
C SER A 119 17.30 7.98 -13.69
N THR A 120 17.15 7.00 -12.80
CA THR A 120 15.85 6.52 -12.31
C THR A 120 15.82 6.66 -10.81
N CYS A 121 14.73 7.20 -10.28
CA CYS A 121 14.50 7.32 -8.85
C CYS A 121 13.16 6.69 -8.49
N THR A 122 13.17 5.90 -7.42
CA THR A 122 12.00 5.24 -6.85
C THR A 122 11.75 5.80 -5.45
N PHE A 123 10.50 6.12 -5.16
CA PHE A 123 10.06 6.72 -3.91
C PHE A 123 9.28 5.70 -3.08
N ASN A 124 9.56 5.65 -1.78
CA ASN A 124 8.88 4.79 -0.83
C ASN A 124 8.48 5.58 0.41
N CYS A 125 7.22 5.48 0.81
CA CYS A 125 6.72 6.15 2.01
C CYS A 125 6.93 5.29 3.27
N SER A 126 7.09 5.95 4.42
CA SER A 126 7.25 5.27 5.71
C SER A 126 5.96 4.58 6.17
N GLU A 127 6.07 3.66 7.14
CA GLU A 127 4.89 2.97 7.66
C GLU A 127 3.87 3.96 8.23
N GLY A 128 2.60 3.81 7.81
CA GLY A 128 1.52 4.71 8.24
C GLY A 128 1.39 5.98 7.39
N THR A 129 2.11 6.07 6.27
CA THR A 129 1.93 7.09 5.25
C THR A 129 1.58 6.46 3.89
N ASP A 130 0.87 7.21 3.06
CA ASP A 130 0.46 6.82 1.71
C ASP A 130 1.15 7.68 0.66
N LEU A 131 1.48 7.08 -0.49
CA LEU A 131 2.20 7.75 -1.58
C LEU A 131 1.21 8.45 -2.51
N ILE A 132 1.24 9.78 -2.51
CA ILE A 132 0.43 10.62 -3.39
C ILE A 132 1.28 11.04 -4.59
N GLY A 133 1.09 10.37 -5.71
CA GLY A 133 1.80 10.65 -6.96
C GLY A 133 2.22 9.38 -7.69
N ILE A 134 3.36 9.46 -8.39
CA ILE A 134 3.95 8.34 -9.12
C ILE A 134 5.20 7.88 -8.36
N GLU A 135 5.28 6.58 -8.07
CA GLU A 135 6.37 5.96 -7.30
C GLU A 135 7.73 6.01 -7.99
N GLU A 136 7.78 6.16 -9.31
CA GLU A 136 9.01 6.14 -10.10
C GLU A 136 9.09 7.32 -11.06
N THR A 137 10.30 7.85 -11.23
CA THR A 137 10.60 8.90 -12.19
C THR A 137 11.93 8.67 -12.89
N THR A 138 12.00 9.05 -14.17
CA THR A 138 13.19 8.90 -15.02
C THR A 138 13.57 10.23 -15.65
N CYS A 139 14.87 10.54 -15.64
CA CYS A 139 15.40 11.74 -16.27
C CYS A 139 15.43 11.60 -17.80
N GLY A 140 14.60 12.41 -18.47
CA GLY A 140 14.41 12.38 -19.91
C GLY A 140 15.51 13.09 -20.71
N PRO A 141 15.48 12.97 -22.05
CA PRO A 141 16.50 13.53 -22.95
C PRO A 141 16.48 15.06 -23.02
N PHE A 142 15.49 15.71 -22.42
CA PHE A 142 15.36 17.16 -22.38
C PHE A 142 15.66 17.77 -21.02
N GLY A 143 16.21 16.98 -20.07
CA GLY A 143 16.53 17.46 -18.72
C GLY A 143 15.32 17.59 -17.81
N ASN A 144 14.21 16.93 -18.15
CA ASN A 144 12.99 16.90 -17.33
C ASN A 144 12.73 15.48 -16.81
N TRP A 145 12.25 15.40 -15.58
CA TRP A 145 11.72 14.18 -15.00
C TRP A 145 10.43 13.73 -15.70
N SER A 146 10.23 12.41 -15.81
CA SER A 146 9.03 11.84 -16.44
C SER A 146 7.76 12.06 -15.63
N SER A 147 7.91 12.23 -14.31
CA SER A 147 6.84 12.45 -13.34
C SER A 147 7.30 13.49 -12.32
N GLN A 148 6.32 14.18 -11.72
CA GLN A 148 6.59 15.09 -10.61
C GLN A 148 6.93 14.31 -9.35
N GLU A 149 7.63 14.96 -8.43
CA GLU A 149 7.97 14.39 -7.12
C GLU A 149 6.68 14.03 -6.35
N PRO A 150 6.53 12.79 -5.87
CA PRO A 150 5.39 12.39 -5.07
C PRO A 150 5.52 12.93 -3.64
N THR A 151 4.39 12.96 -2.94
CA THR A 151 4.34 13.35 -1.52
C THR A 151 3.86 12.18 -0.67
N CYS A 152 4.39 12.04 0.53
CA CYS A 152 3.93 11.03 1.49
C CYS A 152 3.00 11.70 2.51
N GLU A 153 1.73 11.31 2.51
CA GLU A 153 0.74 11.85 3.44
C GLU A 153 0.40 10.86 4.55
N MET A 154 0.14 11.35 5.76
CA MET A 154 -0.26 10.49 6.88
C MET A 154 -1.59 9.81 6.61
N ILE A 155 -1.63 8.50 6.79
CA ILE A 155 -2.86 7.71 6.66
C ILE A 155 -3.83 8.13 7.75
N GLN A 156 -5.08 8.38 7.35
CA GLN A 156 -6.17 8.75 8.24
C GLN A 156 -7.24 7.65 8.22
N CYS A 157 -7.70 7.29 9.39
CA CYS A 157 -8.86 6.43 9.54
C CYS A 157 -10.16 7.26 9.47
N GLU A 158 -11.28 6.57 9.22
CA GLU A 158 -12.60 7.20 9.22
C GLU A 158 -12.84 7.97 10.54
N PRO A 159 -13.27 9.24 10.49
CA PRO A 159 -13.56 10.00 11.70
C PRO A 159 -14.58 9.27 12.59
N LEU A 160 -14.25 9.11 13.87
CA LEU A 160 -15.14 8.50 14.84
C LEU A 160 -15.88 9.55 15.65
N GLU A 161 -17.09 9.20 16.06
CA GLU A 161 -17.91 9.99 16.98
C GLU A 161 -18.19 9.20 18.26
N ALA A 162 -18.54 9.91 19.32
CA ALA A 162 -18.92 9.27 20.57
C ALA A 162 -20.22 8.48 20.39
N PRO A 163 -20.33 7.26 20.93
CA PRO A 163 -21.54 6.46 20.84
C PRO A 163 -22.69 7.11 21.62
N ASP A 164 -23.92 6.87 21.16
CA ASP A 164 -25.12 7.27 21.89
C ASP A 164 -25.09 6.72 23.32
N LEU A 165 -25.43 7.55 24.31
CA LEU A 165 -25.35 7.19 25.74
C LEU A 165 -23.93 6.81 26.21
N GLY A 166 -22.91 7.35 25.56
CA GLY A 166 -21.51 7.15 25.94
C GLY A 166 -20.65 8.38 25.71
N THR A 167 -19.37 8.21 26.01
CA THR A 167 -18.31 9.19 25.85
C THR A 167 -17.14 8.53 25.12
N MET A 168 -16.38 9.34 24.40
CA MET A 168 -15.19 8.93 23.65
C MET A 168 -14.04 9.85 24.01
N ASP A 169 -12.89 9.25 24.30
CA ASP A 169 -11.64 9.96 24.53
C ASP A 169 -10.59 9.45 23.55
N CYS A 170 -10.02 10.34 22.75
CA CYS A 170 -9.10 10.01 21.68
C CYS A 170 -7.77 10.73 21.86
N SER A 171 -6.69 10.00 21.54
CA SER A 171 -5.33 10.52 21.45
C SER A 171 -4.86 10.47 20.00
N HIS A 172 -4.34 11.60 19.53
CA HIS A 172 -4.00 11.86 18.12
C HIS A 172 -2.55 12.34 18.01
N PRO A 173 -1.56 11.43 18.15
CA PRO A 173 -0.16 11.83 18.25
C PRO A 173 0.40 12.48 16.98
N LEU A 174 -0.12 12.10 15.81
CA LEU A 174 0.41 12.52 14.50
C LEU A 174 -0.62 13.29 13.65
N GLY A 175 -1.80 13.57 14.21
CA GLY A 175 -2.90 14.21 13.50
C GLY A 175 -4.26 13.61 13.86
N ASN A 176 -5.33 14.33 13.55
CA ASN A 176 -6.69 13.89 13.85
C ASN A 176 -6.99 12.58 13.12
N PHE A 177 -7.35 11.55 13.89
CA PHE A 177 -7.65 10.20 13.41
C PHE A 177 -6.56 9.60 12.49
N SER A 178 -5.31 10.04 12.62
CA SER A 178 -4.17 9.52 11.85
C SER A 178 -3.73 8.14 12.34
N PHE A 179 -2.84 7.48 11.58
CA PHE A 179 -2.10 6.29 12.02
C PHE A 179 -1.61 6.41 13.47
N THR A 180 -1.75 5.33 14.24
CA THR A 180 -1.43 5.27 15.68
C THR A 180 -2.39 6.08 16.59
N SER A 181 -3.42 6.75 16.04
CA SER A 181 -4.49 7.31 16.85
C SER A 181 -5.22 6.24 17.63
N MET A 182 -5.64 6.57 18.85
CA MET A 182 -6.21 5.61 19.77
C MET A 182 -7.38 6.23 20.51
N CYS A 183 -8.55 5.60 20.38
CA CYS A 183 -9.80 6.04 20.99
C CYS A 183 -10.30 5.02 22.02
N THR A 184 -10.78 5.51 23.15
CA THR A 184 -11.35 4.73 24.25
C THR A 184 -12.78 5.19 24.49
N PHE A 185 -13.70 4.22 24.57
CA PHE A 185 -15.12 4.45 24.74
C PHE A 185 -15.56 4.09 26.16
N ASN A 186 -16.45 4.89 26.73
CA ASN A 186 -17.09 4.59 28.01
C ASN A 186 -18.59 4.86 27.91
N CYS A 187 -19.41 3.91 28.37
CA CYS A 187 -20.85 4.06 28.39
C CYS A 187 -21.32 4.77 29.68
N SER A 188 -22.46 5.46 29.61
CA SER A 188 -23.07 6.13 30.76
C SER A 188 -23.54 5.14 31.82
N GLU A 189 -23.91 5.63 33.00
CA GLU A 189 -24.52 4.76 34.01
C GLU A 189 -25.73 4.00 33.46
N GLU A 190 -25.93 2.78 33.97
CA GLU A 190 -27.03 1.87 33.59
C GLU A 190 -27.05 1.39 32.12
N THR A 191 -25.96 1.62 31.37
CA THR A 191 -25.77 1.07 30.03
C THR A 191 -24.58 0.11 29.98
N GLU A 192 -24.65 -0.84 29.06
CA GLU A 192 -23.64 -1.86 28.80
C GLU A 192 -22.98 -1.59 27.44
N LEU A 193 -21.65 -1.72 27.39
CA LEU A 193 -20.85 -1.53 26.18
C LEU A 193 -20.87 -2.82 25.34
N ILE A 194 -21.43 -2.73 24.14
CA ILE A 194 -21.46 -3.81 23.15
C ILE A 194 -20.38 -3.52 22.10
N GLY A 195 -19.29 -4.29 22.15
CA GLY A 195 -18.14 -4.16 21.26
C GLY A 195 -16.83 -4.01 22.03
N GLU A 196 -15.79 -3.56 21.34
CA GLU A 196 -14.49 -3.29 21.94
C GLU A 196 -14.46 -1.91 22.59
N ARG A 197 -13.87 -1.82 23.78
CA ARG A 197 -13.72 -0.56 24.52
C ARG A 197 -12.73 0.38 23.84
N LYS A 198 -11.76 -0.16 23.11
CA LYS A 198 -10.60 0.56 22.61
C LYS A 198 -10.37 0.21 21.16
N THR A 199 -10.07 1.20 20.34
CA THR A 199 -9.73 1.02 18.93
C THR A 199 -8.52 1.86 18.56
N ILE A 200 -7.70 1.35 17.63
CA ILE A 200 -6.45 1.95 17.18
C ILE A 200 -6.47 2.08 15.66
N CYS A 201 -6.06 3.23 15.13
CA CYS A 201 -5.95 3.46 13.70
C CYS A 201 -4.73 2.73 13.14
N GLY A 202 -4.97 1.73 12.29
CA GLY A 202 -3.94 0.93 11.65
C GLY A 202 -3.29 1.61 10.45
N SER A 203 -2.20 1.03 9.95
CA SER A 203 -1.47 1.51 8.78
C SER A 203 -2.22 1.32 7.46
N SER A 204 -3.38 0.66 7.46
CA SER A 204 -4.28 0.54 6.30
C SER A 204 -5.39 1.60 6.28
N GLY A 205 -5.42 2.53 7.25
CA GLY A 205 -6.52 3.49 7.39
C GLY A 205 -7.80 2.86 7.95
N ILE A 206 -7.70 1.66 8.52
CA ILE A 206 -8.82 0.94 9.12
C ILE A 206 -8.61 0.87 10.64
N TRP A 207 -9.67 1.17 11.39
CA TRP A 207 -9.70 0.98 12.83
C TRP A 207 -9.60 -0.50 13.20
N SER A 208 -8.81 -0.82 14.23
CA SER A 208 -8.65 -2.20 14.72
C SER A 208 -9.98 -2.84 15.15
N SER A 209 -10.96 -2.01 15.53
CA SER A 209 -12.31 -2.45 15.89
C SER A 209 -13.32 -1.35 15.54
N PRO A 210 -14.56 -1.72 15.14
CA PRO A 210 -15.61 -0.73 14.86
C PRO A 210 -16.04 0.00 16.14
N SER A 211 -16.74 1.12 15.97
CA SER A 211 -17.30 1.87 17.10
C SER A 211 -18.30 1.01 17.90
N PRO A 212 -18.18 0.95 19.24
CA PRO A 212 -19.09 0.17 20.07
C PRO A 212 -20.44 0.86 20.24
N LYS A 213 -21.43 0.13 20.75
CA LYS A 213 -22.76 0.67 21.09
C LYS A 213 -23.01 0.59 22.58
N CYS A 214 -23.61 1.60 23.17
CA CYS A 214 -24.08 1.56 24.56
C CYS A 214 -25.57 1.23 24.59
N GLN A 215 -25.94 0.11 25.22
CA GLN A 215 -27.33 -0.32 25.34
C GLN A 215 -27.78 -0.28 26.80
N LYS A 216 -28.98 0.25 27.08
CA LYS A 216 -29.55 0.22 28.43
C LYS A 216 -29.75 -1.23 28.88
N VAL A 217 -29.30 -1.54 30.09
CA VAL A 217 -29.51 -2.85 30.69
C VAL A 217 -30.96 -2.90 31.16
N ASP A 218 -31.82 -3.61 30.42
CA ASP A 218 -33.22 -3.79 30.82
C ASP A 218 -33.29 -4.78 31.99
N ARG A 219 -33.13 -4.25 33.21
CA ARG A 219 -33.21 -5.03 34.46
C ARG A 219 -34.61 -5.60 34.73
N SER A 220 -35.60 -5.36 33.86
CA SER A 220 -36.96 -5.87 34.06
C SER A 220 -37.11 -7.37 33.80
N PHE A 221 -36.16 -8.03 33.13
CA PHE A 221 -36.28 -9.46 32.80
C PHE A 221 -35.82 -10.42 33.92
N SER A 222 -35.25 -9.93 35.04
CA SER A 222 -34.86 -10.77 36.17
C SER A 222 -35.89 -10.89 37.28
N MET A 223 -37.13 -10.41 37.08
CA MET A 223 -38.24 -11.03 37.81
C MET A 223 -38.46 -12.40 37.18
N ILE A 224 -37.79 -13.40 37.76
CA ILE A 224 -38.18 -14.81 37.70
C ILE A 224 -39.71 -14.82 37.62
N LYS A 225 -40.28 -15.22 36.47
CA LYS A 225 -41.67 -15.68 36.46
C LYS A 225 -41.70 -16.73 37.54
N LYS A 226 -42.26 -16.37 38.69
CA LYS A 226 -42.53 -17.29 39.79
C LYS A 226 -43.44 -18.30 39.13
N GLY A 227 -42.86 -19.40 38.65
CA GLY A 227 -43.54 -20.35 37.79
C GLY A 227 -44.86 -20.68 38.43
N ASP A 228 -45.94 -20.73 37.64
CA ASP A 228 -47.32 -20.86 38.08
C ASP A 228 -47.49 -22.02 39.07
N TYR A 229 -47.14 -21.81 40.33
CA TYR A 229 -47.35 -22.76 41.39
C TYR A 229 -48.81 -22.57 41.76
N ASN A 230 -49.63 -23.52 41.32
CA ASN A 230 -51.00 -23.56 41.76
C ASN A 230 -50.98 -23.83 43.28
N PRO A 231 -51.50 -22.92 44.14
CA PRO A 231 -51.48 -23.09 45.59
C PRO A 231 -52.18 -24.38 46.06
N VAL A 232 -52.95 -25.04 45.19
CA VAL A 232 -53.61 -26.33 45.44
C VAL A 232 -52.65 -27.53 45.38
N PHE A 233 -51.48 -27.42 44.73
CA PHE A 233 -50.58 -28.56 44.55
C PHE A 233 -49.97 -29.07 45.86
N ILE A 234 -49.64 -28.14 46.78
CA ILE A 234 -49.07 -28.44 48.09
C ILE A 234 -50.06 -29.22 48.97
N PRO A 235 -51.30 -28.74 49.23
CA PRO A 235 -52.25 -29.50 50.05
C PRO A 235 -52.64 -30.84 49.41
N VAL A 236 -52.76 -30.93 48.08
CA VAL A 236 -53.05 -32.22 47.42
C VAL A 236 -51.92 -33.22 47.63
N ALA A 237 -50.65 -32.81 47.48
CA ALA A 237 -49.50 -33.69 47.70
C ALA A 237 -49.40 -34.19 49.15
N VAL A 238 -49.68 -33.33 50.12
CA VAL A 238 -49.70 -33.71 51.56
C VAL A 238 -50.83 -34.69 51.85
N MET A 239 -52.01 -34.48 51.28
CA MET A 239 -53.12 -35.41 51.45
C MET A 239 -52.80 -36.78 50.83
N VAL A 240 -52.28 -36.82 49.60
CA VAL A 240 -51.92 -38.08 48.91
C VAL A 240 -50.87 -38.86 49.69
N THR A 241 -49.83 -38.19 50.22
CA THR A 241 -48.79 -38.86 51.01
C THR A 241 -49.31 -39.37 52.35
N ALA A 242 -50.20 -38.63 53.03
CA ALA A 242 -50.86 -39.09 54.26
C ALA A 242 -51.76 -40.32 54.01
N PHE A 243 -52.57 -40.31 52.95
CA PHE A 243 -53.44 -41.44 52.61
C PHE A 243 -52.63 -42.69 52.21
N ALA A 244 -51.58 -42.52 51.40
CA ALA A 244 -50.70 -43.63 51.03
C ALA A 244 -49.98 -44.22 52.26
N GLY A 245 -49.51 -43.37 53.18
CA GLY A 245 -48.88 -43.80 54.43
C GLY A 245 -49.84 -44.59 55.33
N LEU A 246 -51.06 -44.11 55.53
CA LEU A 246 -52.07 -44.83 56.32
C LEU A 246 -52.45 -46.17 55.68
N ALA A 247 -52.61 -46.20 54.35
CA ALA A 247 -52.89 -47.44 53.62
C ALA A 247 -51.76 -48.46 53.81
N PHE A 248 -50.50 -48.02 53.78
CA PHE A 248 -49.35 -48.88 54.01
C PHE A 248 -49.28 -49.41 55.44
N ILE A 249 -49.56 -48.58 56.45
CA ILE A 249 -49.61 -49.00 57.85
C ILE A 249 -50.73 -50.03 58.08
N ILE A 250 -51.93 -49.78 57.54
CA ILE A 250 -53.06 -50.73 57.63
C ILE A 250 -52.69 -52.05 56.95
N TRP A 251 -52.04 -51.99 55.79
CA TRP A 251 -51.59 -53.18 55.09
C TRP A 251 -50.53 -53.96 55.89
N LEU A 252 -49.54 -53.29 56.50
CA LEU A 252 -48.55 -53.91 57.38
C LEU A 252 -49.22 -54.58 58.58
N ALA A 253 -50.18 -53.91 59.22
CA ALA A 253 -50.92 -54.49 60.35
C ALA A 253 -51.69 -55.76 59.95
N ARG A 254 -52.35 -55.76 58.78
CA ARG A 254 -53.03 -56.95 58.23
C ARG A 254 -52.04 -58.07 57.90
N ARG A 255 -50.87 -57.72 57.34
CA ARG A 255 -49.82 -58.70 57.00
C ARG A 255 -49.23 -59.35 58.26
N LEU A 256 -48.99 -58.57 59.31
CA LEU A 256 -48.52 -59.10 60.60
C LEU A 256 -49.59 -59.94 61.32
N LYS A 257 -50.88 -59.56 61.23
CA LYS A 257 -51.98 -60.35 61.77
C LYS A 257 -52.11 -61.71 61.07
N LYS A 258 -52.04 -61.73 59.74
CA LYS A 258 -52.06 -62.97 58.94
C LYS A 258 -50.86 -63.89 59.21
N GLY A 259 -49.70 -63.30 59.55
CA GLY A 259 -48.52 -64.04 60.00
C GLY A 259 -48.68 -64.72 61.37
N LYS A 260 -49.42 -64.10 62.31
CA LYS A 260 -49.68 -64.67 63.64
C LYS A 260 -50.69 -65.82 63.63
N GLU A 261 -51.72 -65.76 62.78
CA GLU A 261 -52.69 -66.86 62.61
C GLU A 261 -52.05 -68.15 62.04
N SER A 262 -50.88 -68.06 61.39
CA SER A 262 -50.15 -69.24 60.90
C SER A 262 -49.22 -69.88 61.95
N GLN A 263 -49.00 -69.24 63.11
CA GLN A 263 -48.21 -69.79 64.22
C GLN A 263 -49.07 -70.31 65.39
N GLU A 264 -50.37 -70.00 65.40
CA GLU A 264 -51.33 -70.47 66.41
C GLU A 264 -52.18 -71.68 65.94
N SER A 265 -51.70 -72.39 64.91
CA SER A 265 -52.27 -73.67 64.45
C SER A 265 -51.24 -74.83 64.50
N THR A 266 -50.11 -74.65 65.17
CA THR A 266 -49.12 -75.72 65.38
C THR A 266 -48.54 -75.59 66.78
N ASN A 267 -49.39 -75.75 67.79
CA ASN A 267 -49.03 -76.10 69.17
C ASN A 267 -50.31 -76.55 69.88
N ASP A 268 -50.79 -77.76 69.55
CA ASP A 268 -51.69 -78.51 70.42
C ASP A 268 -51.07 -79.91 70.63
N PRO A 269 -50.66 -80.24 71.87
CA PRO A 269 -50.31 -81.58 72.28
C PRO A 269 -51.48 -82.23 73.05
N TYR A 270 -51.89 -83.42 72.58
CA TYR A 270 -52.78 -84.41 73.21
C TYR A 270 -54.29 -84.13 73.22
#